data_AF-A0A328A8S7-F1
#
_entry.id   AF-A0A328A8S7-F1
#
_cell.length_a   1.000
_cell.length_b   1.000
_cell.length_c   1.000
_cell.angle_alpha   90.00
_cell.angle_beta   90.00
_cell.angle_gamma   90.00
#
_symmetry.space_group_name_H-M   'P 1'
#
loop_
_entity.id
_entity.type
_entity.pdbx_description
1 polymer ?
#
loop_
_entity_poly.entity_id
_entity_poly.type
_entity_poly.pdbx_seq_one_letter_code
_entity_poly.pdbx_strand_id
1 'polypeptide(L)'
;MTTQPRKSAKPLSLREAFEIEHARRELERRSKEEAERKQQEADLAGATALHQLISADVEFLEEHALTADQRRYTVALDHAKFRIAAYFEAGVVNVTLSDKRAAIPGASAPRRQETAESVEDALRLMAQFLADETR
;
A
#
# COMPACT_ATOMS: atom_id res chain seq x y z
N MET A 1 -60.41 -16.25 7.52
CA MET A 1 -59.14 -16.54 6.82
C MET A 1 -59.27 -16.05 5.39
N THR A 2 -58.64 -14.93 5.04
CA THR A 2 -58.73 -14.33 3.70
C THR A 2 -57.32 -14.18 3.14
N THR A 3 -56.95 -15.11 2.25
CA THR A 3 -55.68 -15.12 1.55
C THR A 3 -55.76 -14.13 0.39
N GLN A 4 -55.12 -12.97 0.51
CA GLN A 4 -55.00 -12.04 -0.61
C GLN A 4 -54.13 -12.66 -1.72
N PRO A 5 -54.53 -12.55 -3.00
CA PRO A 5 -53.71 -13.01 -4.11
C PRO A 5 -52.46 -12.13 -4.20
N ARG A 6 -51.27 -12.75 -4.11
CA ARG A 6 -50.00 -12.09 -4.43
C ARG A 6 -50.07 -11.65 -5.89
N LYS A 7 -50.09 -10.33 -6.12
CA LYS A 7 -49.92 -9.75 -7.46
C LYS A 7 -48.70 -10.41 -8.09
N SER A 8 -48.90 -11.18 -9.16
CA SER A 8 -47.81 -11.73 -9.95
C SER A 8 -47.01 -10.58 -10.52
N ALA A 9 -45.73 -10.50 -10.16
CA ALA A 9 -44.81 -9.57 -10.79
C ALA A 9 -44.84 -9.85 -12.30
N LYS A 10 -45.08 -8.83 -13.12
CA LYS A 10 -45.02 -8.96 -14.57
C LYS A 10 -43.66 -9.56 -14.95
N PRO A 11 -43.61 -10.55 -15.85
CA PRO A 11 -42.33 -11.05 -16.35
C PRO A 11 -41.59 -9.90 -17.02
N LEU A 12 -40.34 -9.67 -16.62
CA LEU A 12 -39.47 -8.66 -17.23
C LEU A 12 -39.30 -8.97 -18.72
N SER A 13 -39.40 -7.94 -19.55
CA SER A 13 -38.97 -8.04 -20.94
C SER A 13 -37.45 -8.18 -21.02
N LEU A 14 -36.94 -8.77 -22.11
CA LEU A 14 -35.51 -8.88 -22.36
C LEU A 14 -34.80 -7.51 -22.30
N ARG A 15 -35.47 -6.47 -22.79
CA ARG A 15 -34.97 -5.09 -22.74
C ARG A 15 -34.82 -4.59 -21.30
N GLU A 16 -35.84 -4.77 -20.47
CA GLU A 16 -35.78 -4.36 -19.05
C GLU A 16 -34.71 -5.15 -18.29
N ALA A 17 -34.58 -6.46 -18.55
CA ALA A 17 -33.55 -7.29 -17.95
C ALA A 17 -32.13 -6.84 -18.36
N PHE A 18 -31.94 -6.47 -19.63
CA PHE A 18 -30.68 -5.92 -20.13
C PHE A 18 -30.34 -4.57 -19.49
N GLU A 19 -31.29 -3.64 -19.45
CA GLU A 19 -31.06 -2.30 -18.88
C GLU A 19 -30.70 -2.38 -17.37
N ILE A 20 -31.36 -3.26 -16.62
CA ILE A 20 -31.05 -3.53 -15.20
C ILE A 20 -29.63 -4.08 -15.03
N GLU A 21 -29.26 -5.11 -15.79
CA GLU A 21 -27.94 -5.72 -15.69
C GLU A 21 -26.84 -4.74 -16.15
N HIS A 22 -27.09 -3.97 -17.21
CA HIS A 22 -26.18 -2.93 -17.67
C HIS A 22 -25.97 -1.86 -16.60
N ALA A 23 -27.04 -1.37 -15.97
CA ALA A 23 -26.95 -0.40 -14.88
C ALA A 23 -26.20 -0.95 -13.67
N ARG A 24 -26.42 -2.23 -13.32
CA ARG A 24 -25.69 -2.92 -12.25
C ARG A 24 -24.19 -2.98 -12.54
N ARG A 25 -23.79 -3.38 -13.76
CA ARG A 25 -22.37 -3.45 -14.16
C ARG A 25 -21.70 -2.09 -14.19
N GLU A 26 -22.40 -1.07 -14.67
CA GLU A 26 -21.90 0.31 -14.66
C GLU A 26 -21.68 0.82 -13.22
N LEU A 27 -22.61 0.53 -12.30
CA LEU A 27 -22.46 0.88 -10.90
C LEU A 27 -21.31 0.11 -10.25
N GLU A 28 -21.19 -1.19 -10.53
CA GLU A 28 -20.09 -2.03 -10.05
C GLU A 28 -18.73 -1.51 -10.53
N ARG A 29 -18.63 -1.15 -11.81
CA ARG A 29 -17.42 -0.56 -12.40
C ARG A 29 -17.02 0.73 -11.70
N ARG A 30 -17.97 1.67 -11.53
CA ARG A 30 -17.71 2.93 -10.80
C ARG A 30 -17.30 2.69 -9.36
N SER A 31 -17.94 1.74 -8.68
CA SER A 31 -17.61 1.41 -7.29
C SER A 31 -16.19 0.85 -7.14
N LYS A 32 -15.74 0.03 -8.11
CA LYS A 32 -14.38 -0.50 -8.16
C LYS A 32 -13.36 0.60 -8.44
N GLU A 33 -13.62 1.45 -9.43
CA GLU A 33 -12.78 2.60 -9.75
C GLU A 33 -12.62 3.56 -8.54
N GLU A 34 -13.72 3.82 -7.81
CA GLU A 34 -13.68 4.66 -6.61
C GLU A 34 -12.94 3.99 -5.45
N ALA A 35 -13.13 2.68 -5.25
CA ALA A 35 -12.41 1.93 -4.22
C ALA A 35 -10.90 1.90 -4.49
N GLU A 36 -10.49 1.67 -5.75
CA GLU A 36 -9.09 1.70 -6.15
C GLU A 36 -8.47 3.09 -5.95
N ARG A 37 -9.19 4.15 -6.32
CA ARG A 37 -8.73 5.52 -6.07
C ARG A 37 -8.53 5.80 -4.58
N LYS A 38 -9.51 5.44 -3.75
CA LYS A 38 -9.42 5.60 -2.29
C LYS A 38 -8.25 4.82 -1.71
N GLN A 39 -7.98 3.62 -2.22
CA GLN A 39 -6.86 2.82 -1.78
C GLN A 39 -5.52 3.48 -2.14
N GLN A 40 -5.37 3.95 -3.37
CA GLN A 40 -4.16 4.68 -3.79
C GLN A 40 -3.93 5.95 -2.97
N GLU A 41 -5.00 6.70 -2.67
CA GLU A 41 -4.93 7.88 -1.80
C GLU A 41 -4.49 7.50 -0.38
N ALA A 42 -5.01 6.40 0.17
CA ALA A 42 -4.63 5.90 1.50
C ALA A 42 -3.16 5.42 1.53
N ASP A 43 -2.72 4.69 0.51
CA ASP A 43 -1.34 4.21 0.38
C ASP A 43 -0.35 5.39 0.28
N LEU A 44 -0.71 6.44 -0.48
CA LEU A 44 0.09 7.68 -0.56
C LEU A 44 0.14 8.42 0.78
N ALA A 45 -0.99 8.53 1.46
CA ALA A 45 -1.07 9.17 2.76
C ALA A 45 -0.20 8.42 3.79
N GLY A 46 -0.24 7.08 3.79
CA GLY A 46 0.60 6.24 4.62
C GLY A 46 2.09 6.43 4.36
N ALA A 47 2.51 6.39 3.09
CA ALA A 47 3.90 6.65 2.68
C ALA A 47 4.37 8.05 3.11
N THR A 48 3.52 9.05 2.95
CA THR A 48 3.84 10.43 3.35
C THR A 48 3.98 10.56 4.86
N ALA A 49 3.09 9.94 5.63
CA ALA A 49 3.15 9.93 7.09
C ALA A 49 4.43 9.24 7.58
N LEU A 50 4.78 8.07 7.02
CA LEU A 50 5.99 7.35 7.38
C LEU A 50 7.25 8.18 7.09
N HIS A 51 7.32 8.81 5.91
CA HIS A 51 8.44 9.68 5.55
C HIS A 51 8.57 10.86 6.52
N GLN A 52 7.45 11.53 6.86
CA GLN A 52 7.47 12.63 7.83
C GLN A 52 7.99 12.21 9.21
N LEU A 53 7.59 11.03 9.70
CA LEU A 53 8.08 10.50 10.97
C LEU A 53 9.60 10.27 10.94
N ILE A 54 10.10 9.64 9.87
CA ILE A 54 11.54 9.36 9.72
C ILE A 54 12.33 10.67 9.57
N SER A 55 11.85 11.59 8.74
CA SER A 55 12.54 12.85 8.47
C SER A 55 12.48 13.86 9.61
N ALA A 56 11.64 13.63 10.64
CA ALA A 56 11.61 14.49 11.82
C ALA A 56 12.90 14.38 12.65
N ASP A 57 13.54 13.20 12.65
CA ASP A 57 14.74 12.91 13.45
C ASP A 57 16.03 13.15 12.65
N VAL A 58 16.24 14.39 12.19
CA VAL A 58 17.37 14.77 11.33
C VAL A 58 18.73 14.41 11.95
N GLU A 59 18.91 14.68 13.25
CA GLU A 59 20.17 14.39 13.96
C GLU A 59 20.52 12.90 13.93
N PHE A 60 19.51 12.02 14.09
CA PHE A 60 19.69 10.58 14.03
C PHE A 60 20.09 10.13 12.62
N LEU A 61 19.45 10.69 11.59
CA LEU A 61 19.78 10.40 10.20
C LEU A 61 21.23 10.80 9.88
N GLU A 62 21.66 11.98 10.32
CA GLU A 62 23.04 12.46 10.11
C GLU A 62 24.07 11.61 10.87
N GLU A 63 23.81 11.30 12.14
CA GLU A 63 24.70 10.47 12.98
C GLU A 63 24.95 9.09 12.35
N HIS A 64 23.94 8.51 11.72
CA HIS A 64 24.01 7.18 11.11
C HIS A 64 24.28 7.20 9.60
N ALA A 65 24.60 8.37 9.03
CA ALA A 65 24.82 8.57 7.59
C ALA A 65 23.68 8.02 6.71
N LEU A 66 22.45 8.23 7.15
CA LEU A 66 21.21 7.80 6.50
C LEU A 66 20.59 8.95 5.72
N THR A 67 19.90 8.61 4.64
CA THR A 67 19.07 9.56 3.88
C THR A 67 17.68 8.97 3.69
N ALA A 68 16.66 9.73 4.10
CA ALA A 68 15.27 9.39 3.84
C ALA A 68 14.82 10.01 2.51
N ASP A 69 14.19 9.20 1.64
CA ASP A 69 13.58 9.65 0.38
C ASP A 69 12.17 9.05 0.25
N GLN A 70 11.26 9.79 -0.37
CA GLN A 70 9.91 9.31 -0.71
C GLN A 70 9.70 9.38 -2.22
N ARG A 71 9.29 8.25 -2.80
CA ARG A 71 8.90 8.14 -4.21
C ARG A 71 7.52 7.52 -4.31
N ARG A 72 6.50 8.36 -4.55
CA ARG A 72 5.08 7.97 -4.57
C ARG A 72 4.71 7.18 -3.30
N TYR A 73 4.50 5.87 -3.44
CA TYR A 73 4.08 4.95 -2.38
C TYR A 73 5.27 4.26 -1.69
N THR A 74 6.51 4.60 -2.04
CA THR A 74 7.71 4.01 -1.44
C THR A 74 8.44 5.03 -0.59
N VAL A 75 8.77 4.65 0.65
CA VAL A 75 9.69 5.38 1.52
C VAL A 75 10.98 4.57 1.60
N ALA A 76 12.12 5.20 1.41
CA ALA A 76 13.42 4.55 1.47
C ALA A 76 14.33 5.23 2.48
N LEU A 77 15.06 4.41 3.22
CA LEU A 77 16.17 4.79 4.07
C LEU A 77 17.45 4.26 3.42
N ASP A 78 18.18 5.15 2.78
CA ASP A 78 19.39 4.83 2.04
C ASP A 78 20.62 5.05 2.92
N HIS A 79 21.48 4.03 2.98
CA HIS A 79 22.82 4.10 3.54
C HIS A 79 23.84 3.76 2.44
N ALA A 80 25.12 4.04 2.67
CA ALA A 80 26.18 3.67 1.73
C ALA A 80 26.27 2.15 1.51
N LYS A 81 25.96 1.37 2.56
CA LYS A 81 26.13 -0.08 2.57
C LYS A 81 24.83 -0.85 2.31
N PHE A 82 23.67 -0.29 2.59
CA PHE A 82 22.39 -0.98 2.46
C PHE A 82 21.26 0.00 2.14
N ARG A 83 20.08 -0.52 1.84
CA ARG A 83 18.85 0.25 1.67
C ARG A 83 17.71 -0.49 2.36
N ILE A 84 16.94 0.24 3.15
CA ILE A 84 15.66 -0.25 3.67
C ILE A 84 14.56 0.50 2.91
N ALA A 85 13.56 -0.21 2.39
CA ALA A 85 12.46 0.42 1.67
C ALA A 85 11.11 -0.14 2.11
N ALA A 86 10.15 0.74 2.38
CA ALA A 86 8.77 0.43 2.68
C ALA A 86 7.88 0.85 1.50
N TYR A 87 7.24 -0.11 0.84
CA TYR A 87 6.32 0.11 -0.28
C TYR A 87 4.88 -0.17 0.12
N PHE A 88 4.04 0.85 0.03
CA PHE A 88 2.61 0.78 0.32
C PHE A 88 1.87 0.32 -0.93
N GLU A 89 1.11 -0.76 -0.80
CA GLU A 89 0.30 -1.31 -1.88
C GLU A 89 -0.91 -2.05 -1.30
N ALA A 90 -2.10 -1.66 -1.74
CA ALA A 90 -3.35 -2.32 -1.39
C ALA A 90 -3.56 -2.44 0.13
N GLY A 91 -3.14 -1.42 0.89
CA GLY A 91 -3.31 -1.36 2.34
C GLY A 91 -2.29 -2.19 3.13
N VAL A 92 -1.29 -2.76 2.47
CA VAL A 92 -0.18 -3.48 3.10
C VAL A 92 1.12 -2.75 2.80
N VAL A 93 2.05 -2.78 3.75
CA VAL A 93 3.39 -2.21 3.60
C VAL A 93 4.40 -3.33 3.46
N ASN A 94 5.04 -3.42 2.30
CA ASN A 94 6.16 -4.33 2.07
C ASN A 94 7.46 -3.64 2.47
N VAL A 95 8.05 -4.05 3.59
CA VAL A 95 9.34 -3.55 4.08
C VAL A 95 10.45 -4.49 3.64
N THR A 96 11.45 -3.96 2.96
CA THR A 96 12.55 -4.72 2.36
C THR A 96 13.90 -4.17 2.82
N LEU A 97 14.88 -5.06 2.97
CA LEU A 97 16.29 -4.73 3.21
C LEU A 97 17.12 -5.27 2.06
N SER A 98 17.88 -4.40 1.40
CA SER A 98 18.79 -4.73 0.31
C SER A 98 20.23 -4.35 0.70
N ASP A 99 21.18 -5.25 0.43
CA ASP A 99 22.61 -4.96 0.63
C ASP A 99 23.22 -4.35 -0.64
N LYS A 100 23.97 -3.27 -0.48
CA LYS A 100 24.73 -2.60 -1.54
C LYS A 100 26.19 -3.07 -1.57
N ARG A 101 26.72 -3.68 -0.51
CA ARG A 101 28.11 -4.14 -0.43
C ARG A 101 28.43 -5.24 -1.45
N ALA A 102 27.45 -6.11 -1.71
CA ALA A 102 27.58 -7.25 -2.62
C ALA A 102 26.86 -7.06 -3.97
N ALA A 103 26.24 -5.91 -4.20
CA ALA A 103 25.45 -5.67 -5.40
C ALA A 103 26.35 -5.35 -6.59
N ILE A 104 26.28 -6.18 -7.63
CA ILE A 104 26.70 -5.80 -8.98
C ILE A 104 25.76 -4.66 -9.42
N PRO A 105 26.25 -3.59 -10.08
CA PRO A 105 25.39 -2.53 -10.59
C PRO A 105 24.22 -3.13 -11.41
N GLY A 106 22.98 -2.92 -10.94
CA GLY A 106 21.76 -3.41 -11.59
C GLY A 106 21.11 -4.66 -10.99
N ALA A 107 21.69 -5.31 -9.96
CA ALA A 107 21.07 -6.46 -9.31
C ALA A 107 21.37 -6.50 -7.80
N SER A 108 20.57 -5.78 -7.02
CA SER A 108 20.48 -5.99 -5.57
C SER A 108 19.09 -6.55 -5.26
N ALA A 109 18.98 -7.87 -5.20
CA ALA A 109 17.77 -8.53 -4.69
C ALA A 109 17.63 -8.26 -3.19
N PRO A 110 16.40 -8.04 -2.67
CA PRO A 110 16.20 -7.86 -1.24
C PRO A 110 16.64 -9.12 -0.49
N ARG A 111 17.43 -8.93 0.57
CA ARG A 111 17.90 -10.00 1.46
C ARG A 111 16.84 -10.44 2.46
N ARG A 112 16.02 -9.49 2.88
CA ARG A 112 14.94 -9.69 3.85
C ARG A 112 13.74 -8.87 3.42
N GLN A 113 12.56 -9.45 3.59
CA GLN A 113 11.28 -8.81 3.32
C GLN A 113 10.28 -9.23 4.39
N GLU A 114 9.57 -8.25 4.94
CA GLU A 114 8.49 -8.45 5.89
C GLU A 114 7.33 -7.50 5.54
N THR A 115 6.11 -7.87 5.95
CA THR A 115 4.90 -7.09 5.68
C THR A 115 4.37 -6.46 6.96
N ALA A 116 3.89 -5.23 6.87
CA ALA A 116 3.21 -4.51 7.93
C ALA A 116 1.81 -4.08 7.49
N GLU A 117 0.90 -3.93 8.45
CA GLU A 117 -0.48 -3.50 8.21
C GLU A 117 -0.70 -2.02 8.55
N SER A 118 0.30 -1.37 9.16
CA SER A 118 0.22 0.03 9.59
C SER A 118 1.53 0.77 9.38
N VAL A 119 1.46 2.11 9.41
CA VAL A 119 2.64 2.98 9.37
C VAL A 119 3.55 2.73 10.58
N GLU A 120 2.97 2.50 11.76
CA GLU A 120 3.72 2.24 13.00
C GLU A 120 4.45 0.90 12.94
N ASP A 121 3.80 -0.15 12.45
CA ASP A 121 4.44 -1.46 12.26
C ASP A 121 5.54 -1.39 11.20
N ALA A 122 5.32 -0.65 10.11
CA ALA A 122 6.34 -0.43 9.10
C ALA A 122 7.57 0.29 9.68
N LEU A 123 7.36 1.35 10.48
CA LEU A 123 8.44 2.05 11.16
C LEU A 123 9.21 1.12 12.10
N ARG A 124 8.50 0.28 12.87
CA ARG A 124 9.10 -0.71 13.76
C ARG A 124 9.96 -1.73 13.01
N LEU A 125 9.47 -2.25 11.89
CA LEU A 125 10.21 -3.19 11.04
C LEU A 125 11.46 -2.52 10.44
N MET A 126 11.34 -1.28 9.97
CA MET A 126 12.48 -0.53 9.47
C MET A 126 13.53 -0.30 10.56
N ALA A 127 13.11 0.05 11.78
CA ALA A 127 14.01 0.21 12.91
C ALA A 127 14.71 -1.11 13.29
N GLN A 128 14.00 -2.24 13.23
CA GLN A 128 14.60 -3.56 13.45
C GLN A 128 15.67 -3.87 12.41
N PHE A 129 15.36 -3.67 11.12
CA PHE A 129 16.33 -3.91 10.04
C PHE A 129 17.54 -2.99 10.16
N LEU A 130 17.34 -1.74 10.57
CA LEU A 130 18.42 -0.80 10.83
C LEU A 130 19.31 -1.30 11.97
N ALA A 131 18.72 -1.67 13.11
CA ALA A 131 19.46 -2.16 14.26
C ALA A 131 20.24 -3.46 13.97
N ASP A 132 19.73 -4.31 13.10
CA ASP A 132 20.42 -5.53 12.66
C ASP A 132 21.64 -5.23 11.79
N GLU A 133 21.62 -4.15 10.98
CA GLU A 133 22.72 -3.74 10.09
C GLU A 133 23.78 -2.85 10.75
N THR A 134 23.45 -2.16 11.84
CA THR A 134 24.34 -1.23 12.55
C THR A 134 25.10 -1.87 13.72
N ARG A 135 24.98 -3.19 13.92
CA ARG A 135 25.76 -3.96 14.91
C ARG A 135 27.22 -4.16 14.52
#